data_AF-G0V5A6-F1
#
_entry.id   AF-G0V5A6-F1
#
_cell.length_a   1.000
_cell.length_b   1.000
_cell.length_c   1.000
_cell.angle_alpha   90.00
_cell.angle_beta   90.00
_cell.angle_gamma   90.00
#
_symmetry.space_group_name_H-M   'P 1'
#
loop_
_entity.id
_entity.type
_entity.pdbx_description
1 polymer ?
#
loop_
_entity_poly.entity_id
_entity_poly.type
_entity_poly.pdbx_seq_one_letter_code
_entity_poly.pdbx_strand_id
1 'polypeptide(L)'
;MGSGDLNLLKSWNPKLVKNRKKVWENEQQLLIEETKLQERKKEIEKERQFNELLDANREGESNKKKQTGLEWMYSHEFKDEKEDYLLGKKKLDASVIKRQEEEEEAKDKVVSDTSSKSNKKQIDFSSEDPMSKLKQAYKQQKRKTTMTSKKPTNKIEKAASGTRKGPNPFIKKQRNTNNGLDY
;
A
#
# COMPACT_ATOMS: atom_id res chain seq x y z
N MET A 1 54.68 3.60 -30.88
CA MET A 1 54.21 4.49 -29.78
C MET A 1 53.01 3.83 -29.12
N GLY A 2 53.23 3.04 -28.06
CA GLY A 2 52.16 2.36 -27.32
C GLY A 2 52.38 2.55 -25.83
N SER A 3 52.26 3.79 -25.36
CA SER A 3 52.39 4.13 -23.94
C SER A 3 50.99 4.45 -23.38
N GLY A 4 50.21 3.40 -23.15
CA GLY A 4 48.98 3.47 -22.38
C GLY A 4 49.15 2.65 -21.11
N ASP A 5 48.57 3.10 -20.00
CA ASP A 5 48.61 2.38 -18.72
C ASP A 5 48.02 0.97 -18.90
N LEU A 6 48.88 -0.05 -18.80
CA LEU A 6 48.52 -1.47 -18.94
C LEU A 6 47.37 -1.86 -18.00
N ASN A 7 47.25 -1.19 -16.86
CA ASN A 7 46.20 -1.48 -15.88
C ASN A 7 44.81 -1.11 -16.39
N LEU A 8 44.68 -0.20 -17.37
CA LEU A 8 43.38 0.14 -17.96
C LEU A 8 42.81 -1.00 -18.82
N LEU A 9 43.64 -1.96 -19.22
CA LEU A 9 43.22 -3.17 -19.91
C LEU A 9 42.79 -4.29 -18.94
N LYS A 10 42.93 -4.08 -17.62
CA LYS A 10 42.57 -5.07 -16.60
C LYS A 10 41.15 -4.82 -16.08
N SER A 11 40.35 -5.88 -16.07
CA SER A 11 38.94 -5.85 -15.66
C SER A 11 38.74 -5.55 -14.17
N TRP A 12 39.73 -5.81 -13.33
CA TRP A 12 39.68 -5.56 -11.89
C TRP A 12 40.06 -4.12 -11.50
N ASN A 13 40.57 -3.31 -12.43
CA ASN A 13 41.02 -1.95 -12.12
C ASN A 13 39.82 -1.04 -11.73
N PRO A 14 39.80 -0.46 -10.53
CA PRO A 14 38.68 0.39 -10.09
C PRO A 14 38.57 1.69 -10.89
N LYS A 15 39.67 2.15 -11.51
CA LYS A 15 39.68 3.38 -12.30
C LYS A 15 38.96 3.23 -13.64
N LEU A 16 38.72 2.00 -14.10
CA LEU A 16 37.99 1.73 -15.33
C LEU A 16 36.57 2.29 -15.23
N VAL A 17 36.12 3.04 -16.25
CA VAL A 17 34.80 3.68 -16.28
C VAL A 17 33.67 2.68 -16.01
N LYS A 18 33.78 1.46 -16.55
CA LYS A 18 32.81 0.37 -16.32
C LYS A 18 32.68 0.00 -14.84
N ASN A 19 33.79 -0.06 -14.12
CA ASN A 19 33.79 -0.43 -12.70
C ASN A 19 33.30 0.73 -11.83
N ARG A 20 33.72 1.95 -12.14
CA ARG A 20 33.17 3.16 -11.50
C ARG A 20 31.65 3.23 -11.66
N LYS A 21 31.13 2.90 -12.84
CA LYS A 21 29.68 2.84 -13.08
C LYS A 21 28.99 1.82 -12.18
N LYS A 22 29.54 0.60 -12.06
CA LYS A 22 28.99 -0.43 -11.16
C LYS A 22 28.98 0.01 -9.70
N VAL A 23 30.07 0.62 -9.23
CA VAL A 23 30.16 1.16 -7.87
C VAL A 23 29.10 2.24 -7.67
N TRP A 24 28.98 3.17 -8.61
CA TRP A 24 27.98 4.23 -8.55
C TRP A 24 26.54 3.68 -8.55
N GLU A 25 26.23 2.68 -9.39
CA GLU A 25 24.91 2.03 -9.41
C GLU A 25 24.57 1.39 -8.05
N ASN A 26 25.53 0.69 -7.44
CA ASN A 26 25.35 0.12 -6.10
C ASN A 26 25.18 1.20 -5.02
N GLU A 27 25.98 2.27 -5.07
CA GLU A 27 25.86 3.40 -4.14
C GLU A 27 24.49 4.07 -4.27
N GLN A 28 23.99 4.26 -5.51
CA GLN A 28 22.64 4.79 -5.73
C GLN A 28 21.55 3.86 -5.19
N GLN A 29 21.68 2.55 -5.38
CA GLN A 29 20.73 1.57 -4.81
C GLN A 29 20.73 1.63 -3.28
N LEU A 30 21.90 1.69 -2.65
CA LEU A 30 22.02 1.80 -1.19
C LEU A 30 21.38 3.10 -0.67
N LEU A 31 21.55 4.23 -1.36
CA LEU A 31 20.89 5.49 -0.99
C LEU A 31 19.36 5.39 -1.09
N ILE A 32 18.85 4.70 -2.12
CA ILE A 32 17.40 4.47 -2.27
C ILE A 32 16.87 3.58 -1.13
N GLU A 33 17.61 2.54 -0.76
CA GLU A 33 17.25 1.68 0.37
C GLU A 33 17.28 2.44 1.69
N GLU A 34 18.30 3.24 1.92
CA GLU A 34 18.43 4.05 3.13
C GLU A 34 17.29 5.05 3.25
N THR A 35 16.97 5.79 2.17
CA THR A 35 15.86 6.75 2.17
C THR A 35 14.52 6.07 2.44
N LYS A 36 14.27 4.89 1.87
CA LYS A 36 13.06 4.09 2.15
C LYS A 36 13.00 3.61 3.60
N LEU A 37 14.14 3.23 4.18
CA LEU A 37 14.21 2.86 5.59
C LEU A 37 13.99 4.06 6.52
N GLN A 38 14.51 5.22 6.17
CA GLN A 38 14.30 6.46 6.91
C GLN A 38 12.82 6.89 6.88
N GLU A 39 12.15 6.76 5.73
CA GLU A 39 10.71 7.00 5.60
C GLU A 39 9.91 6.06 6.52
N ARG A 40 10.18 4.75 6.45
CA ARG A 40 9.58 3.75 7.35
C ARG A 40 9.80 4.06 8.83
N LYS A 41 11.03 4.43 9.22
CA LYS A 41 11.35 4.82 10.60
C LYS A 41 10.54 6.03 11.05
N LYS A 42 10.37 7.02 10.16
CA LYS A 42 9.58 8.21 10.43
C LYS A 42 8.09 7.91 10.57
N GLU A 43 7.55 6.95 9.81
CA GLU A 43 6.18 6.47 9.97
C GLU A 43 5.98 5.81 11.33
N ILE A 44 6.87 4.89 11.73
CA ILE A 44 6.83 4.22 13.04
C ILE A 44 6.90 5.24 14.18
N GLU A 45 7.78 6.23 14.09
CA GLU A 45 7.92 7.25 15.12
C GLU A 45 6.67 8.12 15.23
N LYS A 46 6.01 8.45 14.11
CA LYS A 46 4.72 9.15 14.13
C LYS A 46 3.62 8.31 14.75
N GLU A 47 3.55 7.02 14.43
CA GLU A 47 2.59 6.09 15.05
C GLU A 47 2.82 5.99 16.55
N ARG A 48 4.08 5.92 16.98
CA ARG A 48 4.46 5.92 18.40
C ARG A 48 4.03 7.20 19.10
N GLN A 49 4.36 8.37 18.53
CA GLN A 49 3.96 9.66 19.10
C GLN A 49 2.44 9.81 19.18
N PHE A 50 1.72 9.35 18.15
CA PHE A 50 0.27 9.37 18.16
C PHE A 50 -0.32 8.45 19.24
N ASN A 51 0.23 7.25 19.39
CA ASN A 51 -0.18 6.32 20.45
C ASN A 51 0.13 6.88 21.85
N GLU A 52 1.29 7.49 22.05
CA GLU A 52 1.64 8.14 23.32
C GLU A 52 0.67 9.26 23.68
N LEU A 53 0.29 10.11 22.72
CA LEU A 53 -0.74 11.13 22.93
C LEU A 53 -2.11 10.51 23.22
N LEU A 54 -2.47 9.42 22.54
CA LEU A 54 -3.72 8.71 22.82
C LEU A 54 -3.72 8.12 24.23
N ASP A 55 -2.62 7.52 24.67
CA ASP A 55 -2.49 6.92 25.98
C ASP A 55 -2.45 7.98 27.10
N ALA A 56 -1.74 9.09 26.89
CA ALA A 56 -1.76 10.23 27.82
C ALA A 56 -3.16 10.83 28.00
N ASN A 57 -3.94 10.97 26.91
CA ASN A 57 -5.33 11.42 27.01
C ASN A 57 -6.22 10.41 27.76
N ARG A 58 -5.98 9.10 27.59
CA ARG A 58 -6.72 8.04 28.30
C ARG A 58 -6.41 7.99 29.79
N GLU A 59 -5.18 8.28 30.20
CA GLU A 59 -4.78 8.30 31.60
C GLU A 59 -5.43 9.48 32.36
N GLY A 60 -5.61 10.62 31.67
CA GLY A 60 -6.39 11.76 32.21
C GLY A 60 -7.90 11.51 32.25
N GLU A 61 -8.45 10.78 31.29
CA GLU A 61 -9.86 10.37 31.25
C GLU A 61 -10.05 8.96 31.83
N SER A 62 -9.91 8.86 33.15
CA SER A 62 -10.31 7.68 33.93
C SER A 62 -11.68 7.15 33.44
N ASN A 63 -11.68 5.95 32.85
CA ASN A 63 -12.82 5.05 32.59
C ASN A 63 -13.36 4.84 31.16
N LYS A 64 -12.78 5.40 30.07
CA LYS A 64 -13.28 5.07 28.70
C LYS A 64 -12.18 4.57 27.76
N LYS A 65 -11.64 3.38 28.06
CA LYS A 65 -10.82 2.62 27.10
C LYS A 65 -11.66 2.30 25.86
N LYS A 66 -11.41 2.99 24.74
CA LYS A 66 -12.00 2.63 23.44
C LYS A 66 -11.47 1.23 23.08
N GLN A 67 -12.34 0.23 23.19
CA GLN A 67 -12.11 -1.14 22.75
C GLN A 67 -11.76 -1.11 21.26
N THR A 68 -10.48 -1.31 20.93
CA THR A 68 -10.02 -1.34 19.53
C THR A 68 -10.40 -2.65 18.84
N GLY A 69 -11.01 -3.60 19.56
CA GLY A 69 -11.36 -4.94 19.05
C GLY A 69 -10.13 -5.81 18.72
N LEU A 70 -8.92 -5.26 18.85
CA LEU A 70 -7.63 -5.91 18.62
C LEU A 70 -6.93 -6.27 19.95
N GLU A 71 -7.61 -6.10 21.07
CA GLU A 71 -7.10 -6.40 22.41
C GLU A 71 -6.82 -7.91 22.56
N TRP A 72 -7.64 -8.78 21.98
CA TRP A 72 -7.42 -10.22 21.94
C TRP A 72 -6.14 -10.62 21.18
N MET A 73 -5.68 -9.81 20.23
CA MET A 73 -4.53 -10.11 19.38
C MET A 73 -3.21 -9.62 20.00
N TYR A 74 -3.25 -8.48 20.70
CA TYR A 74 -2.07 -7.90 21.35
C TYR A 74 -1.96 -8.22 22.84
N SER A 75 -2.97 -8.84 23.46
CA SER A 75 -2.82 -9.45 24.77
C SER A 75 -1.79 -10.58 24.67
N HIS A 76 -0.65 -10.37 25.33
CA HIS A 76 0.42 -11.37 25.41
C HIS A 76 0.07 -12.54 26.34
N GLU A 77 -1.08 -12.49 27.00
CA GLU A 77 -1.48 -13.46 28.03
C GLU A 77 -1.72 -14.88 27.48
N PHE A 78 -1.98 -15.03 26.18
CA PHE A 78 -2.42 -16.32 25.60
C PHE A 78 -1.32 -17.19 24.97
N LYS A 79 -0.08 -16.70 24.83
CA LYS A 79 0.97 -17.44 24.09
C LYS A 79 1.81 -18.34 25.00
N ASP A 80 2.17 -17.88 26.18
CA ASP A 80 3.18 -18.54 27.01
C ASP A 80 2.72 -19.91 27.52
N GLU A 81 1.47 -20.05 27.97
CA GLU A 81 1.00 -21.32 28.53
C GLU A 81 0.84 -22.40 27.47
N LYS A 82 0.23 -22.08 26.33
CA LYS A 82 -0.01 -23.05 25.25
C LYS A 82 1.29 -23.51 24.62
N GLU A 83 2.23 -22.60 24.36
CA GLU A 83 3.52 -22.94 23.77
C GLU A 83 4.39 -23.77 24.73
N ASP A 84 4.32 -23.51 26.05
CA ASP A 84 5.03 -24.31 27.06
C ASP A 84 4.56 -25.77 27.11
N TYR A 85 3.26 -26.04 26.92
CA TYR A 85 2.74 -27.41 26.83
C TYR A 85 3.17 -28.10 25.52
N LEU A 86 3.17 -27.38 24.40
CA LEU A 86 3.62 -27.90 23.10
C LEU A 86 5.13 -28.19 23.06
N LEU A 87 5.94 -27.40 23.76
CA LEU A 87 7.38 -27.63 23.92
C LEU A 87 7.71 -28.67 25.02
N GLY A 88 6.71 -29.19 25.73
CA GLY A 88 6.91 -30.15 26.82
C GLY A 88 7.61 -29.58 28.06
N LYS A 89 7.66 -28.25 28.21
CA LYS A 89 8.21 -27.58 29.41
C LYS A 89 7.28 -27.73 30.60
N LYS A 90 5.97 -27.77 30.37
CA LYS A 90 4.94 -28.02 31.38
C LYS A 90 4.31 -29.39 31.18
N LYS A 91 4.06 -30.11 32.29
CA LYS A 91 3.38 -31.41 32.27
C LYS A 91 1.89 -31.20 32.00
N LEU A 92 1.32 -32.06 31.14
CA LEU A 92 -0.11 -32.09 30.87
C LEU A 92 -0.82 -32.77 32.05
N ASP A 93 -1.39 -31.97 32.95
CA ASP A 93 -2.24 -32.48 34.02
C ASP A 93 -3.67 -32.72 33.52
N ALA A 94 -4.35 -33.73 34.05
CA ALA A 94 -5.72 -34.10 33.65
C ALA A 94 -6.74 -32.94 33.80
N SER A 95 -6.43 -31.96 34.65
CA SER A 95 -7.22 -30.74 34.83
C SER A 95 -7.19 -29.80 33.63
N VAL A 96 -6.08 -29.77 32.87
CA VAL A 96 -5.92 -28.94 31.67
C VAL A 96 -6.74 -29.51 30.52
N ILE A 97 -6.76 -30.83 30.38
CA ILE A 97 -7.52 -31.54 29.34
C ILE A 97 -9.03 -31.35 29.55
N LYS A 98 -9.52 -31.54 30.79
CA LYS A 98 -10.94 -31.32 31.13
C LYS A 98 -11.41 -29.88 30.90
N ARG A 99 -10.54 -28.90 31.13
CA ARG A 99 -10.86 -27.48 30.91
C ARG A 99 -11.05 -27.15 29.42
N GLN A 100 -10.35 -27.85 28.52
CA GLN A 100 -10.56 -27.70 27.08
C GLN A 100 -11.91 -28.28 26.63
N GLU A 101 -12.30 -29.44 27.16
CA GLU A 101 -13.59 -30.08 26.86
C GLU A 101 -14.77 -29.18 27.28
N GLU A 102 -14.71 -28.57 28.48
CA GLU A 102 -15.74 -27.63 28.95
C GLU A 102 -15.80 -26.34 28.10
N GLU A 103 -14.67 -25.85 27.59
CA GLU A 103 -14.63 -24.68 26.70
C GLU A 103 -15.20 -24.96 25.31
N GLU A 104 -15.00 -26.16 24.76
CA GLU A 104 -15.60 -26.56 23.48
C GLU A 104 -17.12 -26.74 23.59
N GLU A 105 -17.59 -27.36 24.68
CA GLU A 105 -19.03 -27.47 24.94
C GLU A 105 -19.72 -26.11 25.17
N ALA A 106 -19.00 -25.13 25.75
CA ALA A 106 -19.51 -23.77 25.91
C ALA A 106 -19.58 -23.00 24.59
N LYS A 107 -18.64 -23.23 23.66
CA LYS A 107 -18.61 -22.59 22.33
C LYS A 107 -19.75 -23.10 21.43
N ASP A 108 -20.06 -24.39 21.50
CA ASP A 108 -21.17 -24.99 20.72
C ASP A 108 -22.55 -24.53 21.21
N LYS A 109 -22.73 -24.28 22.51
CA LYS A 109 -24.00 -23.78 23.08
C LYS A 109 -24.33 -22.33 22.67
N VAL A 110 -23.33 -21.51 22.34
CA VAL A 110 -23.55 -20.13 21.86
C VAL A 110 -24.03 -20.12 20.40
N VAL A 111 -23.76 -21.18 19.62
CA VAL A 111 -24.18 -21.29 18.22
C VAL A 111 -25.64 -21.76 18.09
N SER A 112 -26.19 -22.48 19.07
CA SER A 112 -27.54 -23.05 19.00
C SER A 112 -28.69 -22.10 19.33
N ASP A 113 -28.46 -21.01 20.07
CA ASP A 113 -29.53 -20.10 20.55
C ASP A 113 -29.91 -18.97 19.57
N THR A 114 -29.34 -18.95 18.36
CA THR A 114 -29.65 -17.91 17.35
C THR A 114 -30.55 -18.38 16.20
N SER A 115 -31.31 -19.45 16.37
CA SER A 115 -32.21 -20.00 15.34
C SER A 115 -33.60 -19.33 15.26
N SER A 116 -33.75 -18.11 15.76
CA SER A 116 -34.95 -17.29 15.52
C SER A 116 -34.92 -16.70 14.10
N LYS A 117 -35.88 -17.15 13.28
CA LYS A 117 -36.14 -16.68 11.91
C LYS A 117 -36.19 -15.15 11.88
N SER A 118 -35.15 -14.54 11.32
CA SER A 118 -35.21 -13.16 10.82
C SER A 118 -34.85 -13.17 9.34
N ASN A 119 -35.66 -12.50 8.53
CA ASN A 119 -35.35 -12.22 7.12
C ASN A 119 -34.08 -11.36 7.07
N LYS A 120 -32.91 -12.01 7.16
CA LYS A 120 -31.61 -11.37 7.11
C LYS A 120 -31.37 -10.98 5.65
N LYS A 121 -31.59 -9.69 5.33
CA LYS A 121 -31.04 -9.11 4.11
C LYS A 121 -29.55 -9.46 4.11
N GLN A 122 -29.12 -10.19 3.09
CA GLN A 122 -27.71 -10.50 2.85
C GLN A 122 -26.92 -9.18 2.92
N ILE A 123 -26.04 -9.05 3.90
CA ILE A 123 -25.20 -7.86 4.06
C ILE A 123 -24.08 -8.01 3.03
N ASP A 124 -24.09 -7.16 2.00
CA ASP A 124 -23.08 -7.18 0.95
C ASP A 124 -21.81 -6.44 1.39
N PHE A 125 -20.82 -7.21 1.85
CA PHE A 125 -19.49 -6.71 2.23
C PHE A 125 -18.63 -6.31 1.03
N SER A 126 -19.09 -6.48 -0.22
CA SER A 126 -18.33 -6.08 -1.42
C SER A 126 -18.06 -4.57 -1.49
N SER A 127 -18.81 -3.77 -0.72
CA SER A 127 -18.59 -2.33 -0.58
C SER A 127 -17.50 -1.95 0.44
N GLU A 128 -17.19 -2.83 1.38
CA GLU A 128 -16.19 -2.64 2.45
C GLU A 128 -14.80 -3.19 2.06
N ASP A 129 -14.67 -3.84 0.89
CA ASP A 129 -13.37 -4.29 0.37
C ASP A 129 -12.47 -3.08 0.03
N PRO A 130 -11.20 -3.02 0.50
CA PRO A 130 -10.24 -1.97 0.13
C PRO A 130 -10.10 -1.77 -1.38
N MET A 131 -10.24 -2.81 -2.20
CA MET A 131 -10.23 -2.67 -3.67
C MET A 131 -11.45 -1.91 -4.20
N SER A 132 -12.61 -2.05 -3.57
CA SER A 132 -13.83 -1.32 -3.92
C SER A 132 -13.65 0.19 -3.69
N LYS A 133 -13.03 0.54 -2.56
CA LYS A 133 -12.69 1.92 -2.20
C LYS A 133 -11.68 2.54 -3.18
N LEU A 134 -10.65 1.78 -3.57
CA LEU A 134 -9.69 2.19 -4.60
C LEU A 134 -10.38 2.46 -5.96
N LYS A 135 -11.27 1.55 -6.37
CA LYS A 135 -12.04 1.66 -7.62
C LYS A 135 -12.96 2.88 -7.61
N GLN A 136 -13.61 3.16 -6.49
CA GLN A 136 -14.46 4.33 -6.30
C GLN A 136 -13.63 5.63 -6.38
N ALA A 137 -12.49 5.69 -5.69
CA ALA A 137 -11.59 6.85 -5.72
C ALA A 137 -11.06 7.13 -7.14
N TYR A 138 -10.62 6.09 -7.86
CA TYR A 138 -10.19 6.21 -9.25
C TYR A 138 -11.31 6.74 -10.17
N LYS A 139 -12.54 6.25 -9.99
CA LYS A 139 -13.72 6.74 -10.71
C LYS A 139 -13.99 8.22 -10.43
N GLN A 140 -13.85 8.66 -9.17
CA GLN A 140 -14.01 10.06 -8.79
C GLN A 140 -12.92 10.95 -9.42
N GLN A 141 -11.66 10.51 -9.44
CA GLN A 141 -10.57 11.24 -10.09
C GLN A 141 -10.83 11.43 -11.59
N LYS A 142 -11.23 10.38 -12.31
CA LYS A 142 -11.64 10.48 -13.73
C LYS A 142 -12.81 11.45 -13.97
N ARG A 143 -13.77 11.51 -13.04
CA ARG A 143 -14.87 12.48 -13.13
C ARG A 143 -14.38 13.91 -12.92
N LYS A 144 -13.47 14.14 -11.97
CA LYS A 144 -12.88 15.46 -11.73
C LYS A 144 -12.09 15.94 -12.96
N THR A 145 -11.26 15.09 -13.57
CA THR A 145 -10.48 15.47 -14.77
C THR A 145 -11.35 15.77 -16.00
N THR A 146 -12.50 15.12 -16.13
CA THR A 146 -13.46 15.38 -17.23
C THR A 146 -14.33 16.61 -17.00
N MET A 147 -14.53 17.03 -15.76
CA MET A 147 -15.25 18.28 -15.44
C MET A 147 -14.37 19.52 -15.58
N THR A 148 -13.06 19.41 -15.30
CA THR A 148 -12.13 20.55 -15.42
C THR A 148 -11.73 20.86 -16.86
N SER A 149 -11.97 19.95 -17.82
CA SER A 149 -11.64 20.16 -19.23
C SER A 149 -12.74 20.84 -20.06
N LYS A 150 -13.92 21.10 -19.49
CA LYS A 150 -14.99 21.84 -20.18
C LYS A 150 -14.84 23.35 -19.96
N LYS A 151 -14.02 23.99 -20.79
CA LYS A 151 -14.02 25.46 -20.94
C LYS A 151 -15.41 25.90 -21.42
N PRO A 152 -16.03 26.94 -20.82
CA PRO A 152 -17.27 27.50 -21.35
C PRO A 152 -16.97 28.17 -22.69
N THR A 153 -17.51 27.61 -23.78
CA THR A 153 -17.46 28.27 -25.09
C THR A 153 -18.50 29.39 -25.08
N ASN A 154 -18.05 30.60 -24.79
CA ASN A 154 -18.82 31.82 -25.05
C ASN A 154 -19.05 31.92 -26.57
N LYS A 155 -20.27 31.63 -27.03
CA LYS A 155 -20.72 31.97 -28.38
C LYS A 155 -20.79 33.50 -28.47
N ILE A 156 -19.84 34.09 -29.18
CA ILE A 156 -19.93 35.47 -29.65
C ILE A 156 -20.40 35.38 -31.09
N GLU A 157 -21.64 35.79 -31.33
CA GLU A 157 -22.15 36.07 -32.67
C GLU A 157 -21.36 37.24 -33.25
N LYS A 158 -20.72 37.04 -34.41
CA LYS A 158 -20.14 38.13 -35.19
C LYS A 158 -20.76 38.14 -36.59
N ALA A 159 -21.41 39.27 -36.86
CA ALA A 159 -21.98 39.66 -38.13
C ALA A 159 -20.92 39.85 -39.22
N ALA A 160 -21.42 39.89 -40.45
CA ALA A 160 -20.79 39.84 -41.75
C ALA A 160 -19.58 40.77 -41.99
N SER A 161 -18.61 40.29 -42.80
CA SER A 161 -18.17 40.91 -44.06
C SER A 161 -16.88 40.25 -44.59
N GLY A 162 -16.73 40.18 -45.91
CA GLY A 162 -15.40 40.21 -46.55
C GLY A 162 -14.93 38.94 -47.27
N THR A 163 -15.06 38.95 -48.58
CA THR A 163 -14.49 38.04 -49.58
C THR A 163 -12.95 37.96 -49.57
N ARG A 164 -12.39 36.78 -49.85
CA ARG A 164 -11.51 36.51 -51.03
C ARG A 164 -10.95 35.07 -51.01
N LYS A 165 -11.09 34.40 -52.17
CA LYS A 165 -10.47 33.12 -52.51
C LYS A 165 -9.00 33.33 -52.92
N GLY A 166 -8.12 32.42 -52.50
CA GLY A 166 -6.77 32.25 -53.02
C GLY A 166 -6.22 30.87 -52.57
N PRO A 167 -5.58 30.06 -53.44
CA PRO A 167 -5.30 28.66 -53.13
C PRO A 167 -3.87 28.41 -52.60
N ASN A 168 -3.79 27.54 -51.56
CA ASN A 168 -2.78 26.52 -51.21
C ASN A 168 -1.27 26.92 -51.05
N PRO A 169 -0.52 26.34 -50.09
CA PRO A 169 0.03 24.99 -50.34
C PRO A 169 0.25 24.08 -49.09
N PHE A 170 0.05 22.77 -49.32
CA PHE A 170 0.93 21.67 -48.87
C PHE A 170 1.07 21.36 -47.37
N ILE A 171 0.25 20.44 -46.86
CA ILE A 171 0.44 19.76 -45.57
C ILE A 171 1.38 18.56 -45.76
N LYS A 172 2.64 18.65 -45.29
CA LYS A 172 3.51 17.49 -45.09
C LYS A 172 3.00 16.67 -43.89
N LYS A 173 2.34 15.54 -44.16
CA LYS A 173 2.16 14.47 -43.16
C LYS A 173 3.49 13.74 -43.00
N GLN A 174 4.20 14.00 -41.91
CA GLN A 174 5.22 13.08 -41.41
C GLN A 174 4.50 11.84 -40.87
N ARG A 175 4.51 10.76 -41.66
CA ARG A 175 4.38 9.40 -41.12
C ARG A 175 5.73 9.06 -40.54
N ASN A 176 5.81 8.69 -39.26
CA ASN A 176 6.95 7.93 -38.79
C ASN A 176 6.48 6.71 -38.00
N THR A 177 7.06 5.59 -38.39
CA THR A 177 6.73 4.21 -38.11
C THR A 177 7.30 3.80 -36.77
N ASN A 178 6.45 3.37 -35.84
CA ASN A 178 6.90 2.54 -34.72
C ASN A 178 7.19 1.14 -35.26
N ASN A 179 8.44 0.91 -35.67
CA ASN A 179 8.95 -0.44 -35.85
C ASN A 179 9.15 -1.04 -34.45
N GLY A 180 8.38 -2.08 -34.17
CA GLY A 180 8.76 -3.07 -33.17
C GLY A 180 10.05 -3.74 -33.61
N LEU A 181 10.95 -3.95 -32.65
CA LEU A 181 11.95 -4.99 -32.74
C LEU A 181 12.08 -5.63 -31.37
N ASP A 182 11.62 -6.87 -31.37
CA ASP A 182 11.89 -7.97 -30.47
C ASP A 182 13.33 -7.95 -29.93
N TYR A 183 13.46 -8.20 -28.62
CA TYR A 183 14.42 -9.11 -28.00
C TYR A 183 13.85 -9.60 -26.67
#